data_AF-A0A1J4WZU0-F1
#
_entry.id   AF-A0A1J4WZU0-F1
#
_cell.length_a   1.000
_cell.length_b   1.000
_cell.length_c   1.000
_cell.angle_alpha   90.00
_cell.angle_beta   90.00
_cell.angle_gamma   90.00
#
_symmetry.space_group_name_H-M   'P 1'
#
loop_
_entity.id
_entity.type
_entity.pdbx_description
1 polymer ?
#
loop_
_entity_poly.entity_id
_entity_poly.type
_entity_poly.pdbx_seq_one_letter_code
_entity_poly.pdbx_strand_id
1 'polypeptide(L)'
;MPIEPVKIPQNVYVEDRIVGPVTLRQLIILLGTGGFSYAIWTGIKNQLGAASLPITILCWIPFLIGIVFAFVRIQGIGLMRFILLMVEKLEKPSMRQWSPRRGITINFQYFKAEDEKKKQAPVQPHREKLEELSAMLDRGPVATEQNDQDRADTLPEVNTPSRPVDKDRIQAETPESSMSLDDISAPQKQPKPMQTSSDETTLRDILPPSGQHA
;
A
#
# COMPACT_ATOMS: atom_id res chain seq x y z
N MET A 1 -3.73 34.34 -0.92
CA MET A 1 -2.58 34.35 -1.85
C MET A 1 -2.51 32.97 -2.49
N PRO A 2 -2.50 32.86 -3.83
CA PRO A 2 -2.29 31.58 -4.49
C PRO A 2 -0.91 31.06 -4.13
N ILE A 3 -0.83 29.81 -3.69
CA ILE A 3 0.43 29.15 -3.33
C ILE A 3 1.07 28.73 -4.64
N GLU A 4 2.12 29.42 -5.06
CA GLU A 4 2.87 29.00 -6.25
C GLU A 4 3.58 27.67 -5.97
N PRO A 5 3.54 26.71 -6.92
CA PRO A 5 4.17 25.42 -6.73
C PRO A 5 5.69 25.58 -6.61
N VAL A 6 6.23 25.18 -5.46
CA VAL A 6 7.68 25.19 -5.21
C VAL A 6 8.36 24.26 -6.22
N LYS A 7 9.20 24.83 -7.08
CA LYS A 7 9.93 24.08 -8.11
C LYS A 7 11.09 23.34 -7.46
N ILE A 8 10.91 22.04 -7.24
CA ILE A 8 11.95 21.19 -6.66
C ILE A 8 12.99 20.90 -7.77
N PRO A 9 14.29 21.14 -7.52
CA PRO A 9 15.32 20.81 -8.49
C PRO A 9 15.35 19.30 -8.74
N GLN A 10 15.39 18.90 -10.02
CA GLN A 10 15.34 17.49 -10.44
C GLN A 10 16.57 16.67 -10.00
N ASN A 11 17.70 17.33 -9.70
CA ASN A 11 18.99 16.69 -9.45
C ASN A 11 19.27 16.34 -7.98
N VAL A 12 18.27 16.36 -7.10
CA VAL A 12 18.48 16.11 -5.66
C VAL A 12 18.86 14.66 -5.34
N TYR A 13 18.65 13.72 -6.27
CA TYR A 13 18.86 12.29 -6.04
C TYR A 13 20.14 11.72 -6.67
N VAL A 14 20.95 12.54 -7.34
CA VAL A 14 22.18 12.06 -7.96
C VAL A 14 23.31 12.12 -6.93
N GLU A 15 23.91 10.96 -6.66
CA GLU A 15 25.09 10.86 -5.81
C GLU A 15 26.24 11.67 -6.41
N ASP A 16 26.97 12.40 -5.58
CA ASP A 16 28.12 13.18 -6.01
C ASP A 16 29.25 12.25 -6.51
N ARG A 17 29.70 12.49 -7.75
CA ARG A 17 30.73 11.70 -8.43
C ARG A 17 31.94 12.59 -8.64
N ILE A 18 33.09 12.16 -8.13
CA ILE A 18 34.31 12.97 -8.17
C ILE A 18 35.08 12.70 -9.46
N VAL A 19 35.30 11.43 -9.80
CA VAL A 19 36.07 11.01 -10.98
C VAL A 19 35.25 10.01 -11.77
N GLY A 20 34.58 10.49 -12.83
CA GLY A 20 33.79 9.66 -13.73
C GLY A 20 32.64 8.93 -13.00
N PRO A 21 32.60 7.58 -13.02
CA PRO A 21 31.54 6.81 -12.36
C PRO A 21 31.79 6.59 -10.84
N VAL A 22 32.91 7.05 -10.29
CA VAL A 22 33.32 6.76 -8.91
C VAL A 22 32.80 7.83 -7.94
N THR A 23 32.13 7.38 -6.86
CA THR A 23 31.63 8.26 -5.81
C THR A 23 32.70 8.56 -4.76
N LEU A 24 32.53 9.65 -3.99
CA LEU A 24 33.44 10.00 -2.89
C LEU A 24 33.63 8.83 -1.91
N ARG A 25 32.54 8.12 -1.59
CA ARG A 25 32.57 6.99 -0.65
C ARG A 25 33.39 5.83 -1.19
N GLN A 26 33.25 5.54 -2.48
CA GLN A 26 34.03 4.49 -3.15
C GLN A 26 35.52 4.83 -3.17
N LEU A 27 35.86 6.09 -3.45
CA LEU A 27 37.24 6.57 -3.41
C LEU A 27 37.84 6.35 -2.02
N ILE A 28 37.15 6.77 -0.94
CA ILE A 28 37.64 6.61 0.44
C ILE A 28 37.87 5.14 0.79
N ILE A 29 36.95 4.24 0.40
CA ILE A 29 37.09 2.80 0.65
C ILE A 29 38.30 2.23 -0.10
N LEU A 30 38.49 2.60 -1.36
CA LEU A 30 39.64 2.15 -2.17
C LEU A 30 40.97 2.66 -1.61
N LEU A 31 41.00 3.92 -1.17
CA LEU A 31 42.20 4.54 -0.60
C LEU A 31 42.55 3.90 0.75
N GLY A 32 41.54 3.64 1.60
CA GLY A 32 41.72 2.95 2.87
C GLY A 32 42.19 1.51 2.71
N THR A 33 41.52 0.72 1.87
CA THR A 33 41.87 -0.70 1.66
C THR A 33 43.15 -0.88 0.84
N GLY A 34 43.41 0.00 -0.12
CA GLY A 34 44.65 0.01 -0.90
C GLY A 34 45.84 0.44 -0.04
N GLY A 35 45.68 1.50 0.75
CA GLY A 35 46.69 1.94 1.72
C GLY A 35 46.98 0.87 2.77
N PHE A 36 45.94 0.18 3.28
CA PHE A 36 46.10 -0.92 4.22
C PHE A 36 46.83 -2.12 3.60
N SER A 37 46.47 -2.52 2.38
CA SER A 37 47.14 -3.61 1.66
C SER A 37 48.61 -3.28 1.37
N TYR A 38 48.88 -2.02 1.00
CA TYR A 38 50.24 -1.53 0.80
C TYR A 38 51.05 -1.52 2.10
N ALA A 39 50.44 -1.12 3.23
CA ALA A 39 51.06 -1.16 4.54
C ALA A 39 51.45 -2.60 4.95
N ILE A 40 50.58 -3.57 4.70
CA ILE A 40 50.88 -5.00 4.91
C ILE A 40 52.06 -5.44 4.03
N TRP A 41 52.01 -5.11 2.75
CA TRP A 41 53.05 -5.49 1.79
C TRP A 41 54.42 -4.90 2.15
N THR A 42 54.49 -3.61 2.51
CA THR A 42 55.75 -2.98 2.92
C THR A 42 56.27 -3.55 4.24
N GLY A 43 55.38 -3.87 5.18
CA GLY A 43 55.75 -4.50 6.45
C GLY A 43 56.41 -5.86 6.24
N ILE A 44 55.80 -6.71 5.39
CA ILE A 44 56.32 -8.04 5.08
C ILE A 44 57.61 -7.96 4.26
N LYS A 45 57.68 -7.06 3.26
CA LYS A 45 58.88 -6.86 2.45
C LYS A 45 60.08 -6.46 3.31
N ASN A 46 59.88 -5.59 4.30
CA ASN A 46 60.94 -5.13 5.19
C ASN A 46 61.45 -6.25 6.12
N GLN A 47 60.61 -7.21 6.50
CA GLN A 47 61.02 -8.32 7.37
C GLN A 47 61.63 -9.51 6.62
N LEU A 48 61.08 -9.88 5.47
CA LEU A 48 61.54 -11.06 4.71
C LEU A 48 62.60 -10.74 3.65
N GLY A 49 62.88 -9.46 3.36
CA GLY A 49 63.90 -9.01 2.40
C GLY A 49 63.55 -9.25 0.92
N ALA A 50 62.81 -10.32 0.61
CA ALA A 50 62.28 -10.63 -0.71
C ALA A 50 60.80 -11.04 -0.60
N ALA A 51 59.93 -10.31 -1.30
CA ALA A 51 58.54 -10.69 -1.44
C ALA A 51 58.41 -11.70 -2.57
N SER A 52 58.13 -12.97 -2.25
CA SER A 52 57.77 -13.95 -3.26
C SER A 52 56.43 -13.57 -3.91
N LEU A 53 56.24 -13.96 -5.16
CA LEU A 53 54.98 -13.76 -5.91
C LEU A 53 53.73 -14.19 -5.11
N PRO A 54 53.65 -15.39 -4.49
CA PRO A 54 52.46 -15.80 -3.75
C PRO A 54 52.17 -14.92 -2.53
N ILE A 55 53.20 -14.48 -1.81
CA ILE A 55 53.04 -13.58 -0.65
C ILE A 55 52.50 -12.22 -1.10
N THR A 56 52.99 -11.72 -2.23
CA THR A 56 52.51 -10.45 -2.79
C THR A 56 51.02 -10.52 -3.13
N ILE A 57 50.58 -11.59 -3.79
CA ILE A 57 49.16 -11.79 -4.11
C ILE A 57 48.31 -11.82 -2.83
N LEU A 58 48.77 -12.53 -1.80
CA LEU A 58 48.08 -12.63 -0.52
C LEU A 58 47.92 -11.25 0.16
N CYS A 59 48.91 -10.37 0.05
CA CYS A 59 48.86 -9.02 0.63
C CYS A 59 47.82 -8.11 -0.04
N TRP A 60 47.48 -8.37 -1.31
CA TRP A 60 46.51 -7.58 -2.08
C TRP A 60 45.07 -8.08 -1.98
N ILE A 61 44.83 -9.21 -1.31
CA ILE A 61 43.48 -9.71 -1.00
C ILE A 61 42.60 -8.65 -0.29
N PRO A 62 43.05 -7.95 0.76
CA PRO A 62 42.23 -6.93 1.41
C PRO A 62 41.80 -5.81 0.45
N PHE A 63 42.64 -5.42 -0.51
CA PHE A 63 42.26 -4.45 -1.54
C PHE A 63 41.18 -4.99 -2.48
N LEU A 64 41.29 -6.25 -2.89
CA LEU A 64 40.28 -6.90 -3.73
C LEU A 64 38.92 -6.96 -3.01
N ILE A 65 38.91 -7.28 -1.73
CA ILE A 65 37.71 -7.23 -0.89
C ILE A 65 37.18 -5.79 -0.82
N GLY A 66 38.06 -4.80 -0.67
CA GLY A 66 37.70 -3.37 -0.71
C GLY A 66 37.00 -2.94 -1.99
N ILE A 67 37.46 -3.43 -3.16
CA ILE A 67 36.81 -3.19 -4.46
C ILE A 67 35.39 -3.76 -4.45
N VAL A 68 35.20 -4.98 -3.96
CA VAL A 68 33.87 -5.60 -3.85
C VAL A 68 32.95 -4.74 -2.97
N PHE A 69 33.44 -4.28 -1.82
CA PHE A 69 32.68 -3.41 -0.92
C PHE A 69 32.34 -2.04 -1.53
N ALA A 70 33.21 -1.49 -2.39
CA ALA A 70 33.00 -0.19 -3.03
C ALA A 70 31.96 -0.27 -4.16
N PHE A 71 32.03 -1.29 -5.01
CA PHE A 71 31.24 -1.32 -6.25
C PHE A 71 29.99 -2.19 -6.18
N VAL A 72 29.96 -3.22 -5.34
CA VAL A 72 28.78 -4.09 -5.24
C VAL A 72 27.65 -3.34 -4.56
N ARG A 73 26.51 -3.28 -5.26
CA ARG A 73 25.24 -2.78 -4.75
C ARG A 73 24.22 -3.90 -4.79
N ILE A 74 23.48 -4.09 -3.71
CA ILE A 74 22.40 -5.06 -3.59
C ILE A 74 21.10 -4.27 -3.57
N GLN A 75 20.25 -4.45 -4.58
CA GLN A 75 18.95 -3.75 -4.70
C GLN A 75 19.06 -2.22 -4.57
N GLY A 76 20.09 -1.62 -5.17
CA GLY A 76 20.34 -0.17 -5.12
C GLY A 76 20.99 0.34 -3.82
N ILE A 77 21.24 -0.52 -2.84
CA ILE A 77 21.91 -0.19 -1.58
C ILE A 77 23.38 -0.65 -1.65
N GLY A 78 24.32 0.19 -1.21
CA GLY A 78 25.73 -0.19 -1.13
C GLY A 78 25.97 -1.36 -0.17
N LEU A 79 26.89 -2.27 -0.51
CA LEU A 79 27.16 -3.49 0.25
C LEU A 79 27.50 -3.23 1.73
N MET A 80 28.28 -2.19 2.02
CA MET A 80 28.58 -1.78 3.40
C MET A 80 27.30 -1.49 4.21
N ARG A 81 26.36 -0.75 3.62
CA ARG A 81 25.08 -0.42 4.27
C ARG A 81 24.18 -1.65 4.38
N PHE A 82 24.20 -2.52 3.37
CA PHE A 82 23.47 -3.78 3.42
C PHE A 82 23.94 -4.67 4.57
N ILE A 83 25.26 -4.80 4.77
CA ILE A 83 25.81 -5.57 5.90
C ILE A 83 25.41 -4.92 7.23
N LEU A 84 25.50 -3.60 7.34
CA LEU A 84 25.10 -2.89 8.56
C LEU A 84 23.62 -3.12 8.89
N LEU A 85 22.74 -3.11 7.88
CA LEU A 85 21.32 -3.42 8.03
C LEU A 85 21.09 -4.90 8.40
N MET A 86 21.90 -5.82 7.88
CA MET A 86 21.85 -7.23 8.29
C MET A 86 22.28 -7.41 9.74
N VAL A 87 23.29 -6.67 10.19
CA VAL A 87 23.71 -6.67 11.59
C VAL A 87 22.61 -6.08 12.48
N GLU A 88 22.04 -4.95 12.11
CA GLU A 88 20.92 -4.32 12.82
C GLU A 88 19.69 -5.24 12.89
N LYS A 89 19.44 -6.02 11.83
CA LYS A 89 18.36 -7.01 11.80
C LYS A 89 18.56 -8.13 12.83
N LEU A 90 19.80 -8.51 13.15
CA LEU A 90 20.07 -9.56 14.15
C LEU A 90 19.67 -9.10 15.57
N GLU A 91 19.83 -7.82 15.87
CA GLU A 91 19.45 -7.24 17.17
C GLU A 91 17.94 -7.02 17.28
N LYS A 92 17.27 -6.73 16.16
CA LYS A 92 15.83 -6.43 16.16
C LYS A 92 14.99 -7.71 16.24
N PRO A 93 13.96 -7.76 17.10
CA PRO A 93 13.07 -8.91 17.18
C PRO A 93 12.32 -9.09 15.85
N SER A 94 12.37 -10.30 15.29
CA SER A 94 11.70 -10.62 14.01
C SER A 94 10.17 -10.55 14.11
N MET A 95 9.62 -10.68 15.31
CA MET A 95 8.18 -10.62 15.56
C MET A 95 7.82 -9.27 16.16
N ARG A 96 7.06 -8.47 15.43
CA ARG A 96 6.47 -7.23 15.96
C ARG A 96 5.23 -7.60 16.77
N GLN A 97 5.35 -7.65 18.09
CA GLN A 97 4.21 -7.77 18.98
C GLN A 97 3.57 -6.39 19.21
N TRP A 98 2.24 -6.34 19.17
CA TRP A 98 1.48 -5.23 19.72
C TRP A 98 1.36 -5.43 21.23
N SER A 99 2.18 -4.73 22.01
CA SER A 99 2.01 -4.65 23.45
C SER A 99 1.61 -3.22 23.84
N PRO A 100 0.72 -3.05 24.83
CA PRO A 100 0.47 -1.73 25.40
C PRO A 100 1.80 -1.15 25.90
N ARG A 101 2.18 0.03 25.41
CA ARG A 101 3.39 0.70 25.91
C ARG A 101 3.21 0.96 27.41
N ARG A 102 4.11 0.41 28.23
CA ARG A 102 4.14 0.71 29.67
C ARG A 102 4.24 2.23 29.83
N GLY A 103 3.27 2.84 30.52
CA GLY A 103 3.23 4.29 30.79
C GLY A 103 2.20 5.10 29.99
N ILE A 104 1.51 4.52 29.00
CA ILE A 104 0.37 5.19 28.34
C ILE A 104 -0.91 4.54 28.84
N THR A 105 -1.52 5.13 29.86
CA THR A 105 -2.86 4.77 30.30
C THR A 105 -3.87 5.45 29.38
N ILE A 106 -4.31 4.73 28.34
CA ILE A 106 -5.42 5.21 27.51
C ILE A 106 -6.69 5.07 28.36
N ASN A 107 -7.09 6.16 29.00
CA ASN A 107 -8.37 6.23 29.69
C ASN A 107 -9.46 6.41 28.63
N PHE A 108 -10.08 5.31 28.21
CA PHE A 108 -11.26 5.34 27.36
C PHE A 108 -12.41 5.90 28.18
N GLN A 109 -12.57 7.23 28.15
CA GLN A 109 -13.79 7.86 28.62
C GLN A 109 -14.88 7.55 27.59
N TYR A 110 -15.63 6.48 27.86
CA TYR A 110 -16.88 6.25 27.17
C TYR A 110 -17.84 7.36 27.62
N PHE A 111 -17.94 8.42 26.84
CA PHE A 111 -19.10 9.28 26.91
C PHE A 111 -20.28 8.40 26.50
N LYS A 112 -21.02 7.92 27.51
CA LYS A 112 -22.34 7.36 27.27
C LYS A 112 -23.09 8.48 26.59
N ALA A 113 -23.29 8.36 25.28
CA ALA A 113 -24.18 9.23 24.55
C ALA A 113 -25.50 9.13 25.31
N GLU A 114 -25.81 10.17 26.08
CA GLU A 114 -27.08 10.26 26.74
C GLU A 114 -28.06 10.22 25.60
N ASP A 115 -28.86 9.15 25.55
CA ASP A 115 -29.90 8.98 24.55
C ASP A 115 -30.81 10.20 24.72
N GLU A 116 -30.51 11.25 23.96
CA GLU A 116 -31.48 12.28 23.65
C GLU A 116 -32.59 11.53 22.94
N LYS A 117 -33.57 11.08 23.74
CA LYS A 117 -34.94 10.88 23.29
C LYS A 117 -35.40 12.24 22.76
N LYS A 118 -34.91 12.61 21.57
CA LYS A 118 -35.67 13.39 20.62
C LYS A 118 -36.98 12.66 20.51
N LYS A 119 -38.01 13.21 21.15
CA LYS A 119 -39.40 12.97 20.83
C LYS A 119 -39.54 13.30 19.35
N GLN A 120 -39.21 12.34 18.48
CA GLN A 120 -39.74 12.32 17.14
C GLN A 120 -41.23 12.10 17.34
N ALA A 121 -42.00 13.18 17.29
CA ALA A 121 -43.43 13.07 17.08
C ALA A 121 -43.62 12.14 15.86
N PRO A 122 -44.55 11.17 15.91
CA PRO A 122 -44.77 10.29 14.78
C PRO A 122 -45.11 11.16 13.58
N VAL A 123 -44.19 11.24 12.63
CA VAL A 123 -44.43 11.86 11.33
C VAL A 123 -45.47 10.97 10.68
N GLN A 124 -46.74 11.38 10.75
CA GLN A 124 -47.78 10.71 10.01
C GLN A 124 -47.38 10.74 8.54
N PRO A 125 -47.19 9.59 7.88
CA PRO A 125 -46.96 9.60 6.45
C PRO A 125 -48.19 10.24 5.82
N HIS A 126 -47.98 11.25 4.99
CA HIS A 126 -49.02 11.95 4.24
C HIS A 126 -49.68 10.97 3.26
N ARG A 127 -50.53 10.07 3.79
CA ARG A 127 -51.23 9.04 3.02
C ARG A 127 -52.09 9.67 1.94
N GLU A 128 -52.66 10.83 2.24
CA GLU A 128 -53.41 11.65 1.29
C GLU A 128 -52.58 12.00 0.05
N LYS A 129 -51.32 12.44 0.20
CA LYS A 129 -50.43 12.73 -0.95
C LYS A 129 -50.04 11.46 -1.71
N LEU A 130 -49.86 10.34 -1.00
CA LEU A 130 -49.55 9.06 -1.66
C LEU A 130 -50.74 8.54 -2.45
N GLU A 131 -51.96 8.75 -1.96
CA GLU A 131 -53.21 8.37 -2.62
C GLU A 131 -53.50 9.26 -3.83
N GLU A 132 -53.23 10.58 -3.73
CA GLU A 132 -53.27 11.50 -4.88
C GLU A 132 -52.28 11.09 -5.97
N LEU A 133 -51.04 10.75 -5.60
CA LEU A 133 -50.01 10.31 -6.55
C LEU A 133 -50.38 8.96 -7.20
N SER A 134 -50.97 8.03 -6.44
CA SER A 134 -51.48 6.76 -6.98
C SER A 134 -52.63 7.00 -7.96
N ALA A 135 -53.56 7.89 -7.62
CA ALA A 135 -54.68 8.24 -8.49
C ALA A 135 -54.23 8.97 -9.77
N MET A 136 -53.13 9.75 -9.71
CA MET A 136 -52.51 10.36 -10.88
C MET A 136 -51.85 9.33 -11.80
N LEU A 137 -51.22 8.30 -11.22
CA LEU A 137 -50.57 7.23 -11.97
C LEU A 137 -51.59 6.31 -12.65
N ASP A 138 -52.67 5.96 -11.96
CA ASP A 138 -53.75 5.11 -12.49
C ASP A 138 -54.55 5.78 -13.60
N ARG A 139 -54.57 7.12 -13.66
CA ARG A 139 -55.24 7.85 -14.75
C ARG A 139 -54.55 7.69 -16.10
N GLY A 140 -53.30 7.23 -16.15
CA GLY A 140 -52.55 7.06 -17.39
C GLY A 140 -52.42 8.36 -18.21
N PRO A 141 -51.68 8.37 -19.33
CA PRO A 141 -51.54 9.55 -20.15
C PRO A 141 -52.87 9.86 -20.85
N VAL A 142 -53.62 10.80 -20.29
CA VAL A 142 -54.71 11.48 -21.02
C VAL A 142 -54.03 12.28 -22.13
N ALA A 143 -54.15 11.81 -23.37
CA ALA A 143 -53.78 12.56 -24.56
C ALA A 143 -54.60 13.87 -24.54
N THR A 144 -53.96 14.93 -24.06
CA THR A 144 -54.52 16.27 -24.10
C THR A 144 -54.28 16.79 -25.50
N GLU A 145 -55.18 16.45 -26.42
CA GLU A 145 -55.33 17.19 -27.68
C GLU A 145 -56.02 18.51 -27.37
N GLN A 146 -55.28 19.51 -26.90
CA GLN A 146 -55.72 20.90 -26.93
C GLN A 146 -54.57 21.86 -27.22
N ASN A 147 -54.64 22.36 -28.46
CA ASN A 147 -54.40 23.76 -28.84
C ASN A 147 -52.95 24.24 -28.96
N ASP A 148 -52.30 23.79 -30.03
CA ASP A 148 -51.18 24.48 -30.67
C ASP A 148 -51.68 25.78 -31.33
N GLN A 149 -51.74 26.90 -30.60
CA GLN A 149 -51.80 28.20 -31.27
C GLN A 149 -51.25 29.41 -30.50
N ASP A 150 -51.01 29.33 -29.19
CA ASP A 150 -50.56 30.51 -28.42
C ASP A 150 -49.36 30.18 -27.53
N ARG A 151 -48.16 30.08 -28.13
CA ARG A 151 -46.86 30.24 -27.43
C ARG A 151 -45.67 30.32 -28.38
N ALA A 152 -45.80 31.14 -29.43
CA ALA A 152 -44.63 31.83 -29.96
C ALA A 152 -44.32 32.96 -28.96
N ASP A 153 -43.23 32.79 -28.22
CA ASP A 153 -42.35 33.82 -27.66
C ASP A 153 -41.92 33.47 -26.23
N THR A 154 -40.60 33.60 -26.04
CA THR A 154 -39.82 33.44 -24.80
C THR A 154 -39.61 32.01 -24.28
N LEU A 155 -38.47 31.41 -24.63
CA LEU A 155 -37.51 30.81 -23.69
C LEU A 155 -36.12 30.73 -24.37
N PRO A 156 -35.02 31.08 -23.66
CA PRO A 156 -33.69 31.16 -24.25
C PRO A 156 -33.10 29.77 -24.58
N GLU A 157 -32.34 29.76 -25.67
CA GLU A 157 -31.53 28.66 -26.17
C GLU A 157 -30.59 28.10 -25.10
N VAL A 158 -31.00 26.99 -24.46
CA VAL A 158 -30.12 26.24 -23.56
C VAL A 158 -29.18 25.41 -24.43
N ASN A 159 -27.99 25.97 -24.62
CA ASN A 159 -26.83 25.33 -25.19
C ASN A 159 -26.47 24.11 -24.32
N THR A 160 -26.95 22.93 -24.71
CA THR A 160 -26.59 21.66 -24.07
C THR A 160 -25.29 21.20 -24.71
N PRO A 161 -24.17 21.10 -23.95
CA PRO A 161 -22.95 20.56 -24.53
C PRO A 161 -23.21 19.10 -24.94
N SER A 162 -22.89 18.79 -26.19
CA SER A 162 -22.91 17.45 -26.75
C SER A 162 -22.20 16.49 -25.79
N ARG A 163 -22.95 15.51 -25.25
CA ARG A 163 -22.36 14.46 -24.42
C ARG A 163 -21.29 13.75 -25.28
N PRO A 164 -20.08 13.49 -24.74
CA PRO A 164 -18.94 13.00 -25.51
C PRO A 164 -19.04 11.52 -25.95
N VAL A 165 -20.26 10.97 -26.04
CA VAL A 165 -20.50 9.55 -26.32
C VAL A 165 -21.55 9.43 -27.41
N ASP A 166 -21.11 8.99 -28.59
CA ASP A 166 -21.98 8.59 -29.70
C ASP A 166 -22.76 7.34 -29.30
N LYS A 167 -24.09 7.47 -29.20
CA LYS A 167 -24.99 6.37 -28.82
C LYS A 167 -25.04 5.27 -29.88
N ASP A 168 -24.79 5.62 -31.14
CA ASP A 168 -24.80 4.69 -32.28
C ASP A 168 -23.59 3.75 -32.29
N ARG A 169 -22.57 4.03 -31.47
CA ARG A 169 -21.38 3.20 -31.31
C ARG A 169 -21.55 2.11 -30.25
N ILE A 170 -22.60 2.16 -29.44
CA ILE A 170 -22.87 1.17 -28.38
C ILE A 170 -23.92 0.19 -28.89
N GLN A 171 -23.48 -0.90 -29.52
CA GLN A 171 -24.31 -2.08 -29.70
C GLN A 171 -24.07 -2.99 -28.49
N ALA A 172 -25.08 -3.13 -27.64
CA ALA A 172 -25.09 -4.19 -26.64
C ALA A 172 -25.41 -5.50 -27.38
N GLU A 173 -24.45 -6.42 -27.44
CA GLU A 173 -24.75 -7.79 -27.85
C GLU A 173 -25.80 -8.34 -26.90
N THR A 174 -26.96 -8.67 -27.45
CA THR A 174 -28.01 -9.36 -26.71
C THR A 174 -27.53 -10.80 -26.59
N PRO A 175 -27.18 -11.32 -25.39
CA PRO A 175 -26.82 -12.71 -25.28
C PRO A 175 -28.03 -13.54 -25.72
N GLU A 176 -27.83 -14.43 -26.69
CA GLU A 176 -28.88 -15.31 -27.17
C GLU A 176 -29.45 -16.10 -25.99
N SER A 177 -30.75 -15.90 -25.79
CA SER A 177 -31.59 -16.59 -24.83
C SER A 177 -31.70 -18.07 -25.20
N SER A 178 -30.89 -18.93 -24.57
CA SER A 178 -31.26 -20.33 -24.36
C SER A 178 -30.52 -21.01 -23.20
N MET A 179 -30.38 -20.33 -22.05
CA MET A 179 -30.11 -21.03 -20.79
C MET A 179 -31.20 -20.64 -19.79
N SER A 180 -32.14 -21.56 -19.58
CA SER A 180 -33.10 -21.51 -18.49
C SER A 180 -32.37 -21.41 -17.15
N LEU A 181 -32.86 -20.56 -16.25
CA LEU A 181 -32.33 -20.39 -14.88
C LEU A 181 -32.31 -21.69 -14.05
N ASP A 182 -32.92 -22.76 -14.55
CA ASP A 182 -33.08 -24.04 -13.85
C ASP A 182 -31.89 -25.02 -14.00
N ASP A 183 -30.91 -24.74 -14.87
CA ASP A 183 -29.76 -25.65 -15.12
C ASP A 183 -28.49 -25.33 -14.32
N ILE A 184 -28.56 -24.39 -13.37
CA ILE A 184 -27.43 -24.11 -12.46
C ILE A 184 -27.44 -25.12 -11.31
N SER A 185 -26.87 -26.30 -11.54
CA SER A 185 -26.59 -27.26 -10.47
C SER A 185 -25.30 -26.90 -9.73
N ALA A 186 -25.39 -26.75 -8.42
CA ALA A 186 -24.23 -26.54 -7.55
C ALA A 186 -23.33 -27.79 -7.53
N PRO A 187 -21.99 -27.65 -7.55
CA PRO A 187 -21.10 -28.82 -7.46
C PRO A 187 -21.27 -29.50 -6.09
N GLN A 188 -21.75 -30.74 -6.09
CA GLN A 188 -21.84 -31.60 -4.90
C GLN A 188 -20.43 -31.80 -4.31
N LYS A 189 -20.19 -31.17 -3.16
CA LYS A 189 -19.00 -31.38 -2.34
C LYS A 189 -19.12 -32.72 -1.63
N GLN A 190 -18.32 -33.70 -2.03
CA GLN A 190 -18.21 -35.00 -1.37
C GLN A 190 -17.84 -34.82 0.13
N PRO A 191 -18.46 -35.56 1.07
CA PRO A 191 -18.11 -35.49 2.48
C PRO A 191 -16.77 -36.19 2.72
N LYS A 192 -15.76 -35.43 3.16
CA LYS A 192 -14.46 -35.93 3.60
C LYS A 192 -14.63 -36.53 5.02
N PRO A 193 -14.00 -37.68 5.34
CA PRO A 193 -14.22 -38.34 6.63
C PRO A 193 -13.70 -37.51 7.81
N MET A 194 -14.47 -37.61 8.90
CA MET A 194 -14.31 -36.97 10.20
C MET A 194 -12.91 -37.22 10.78
N GLN A 195 -12.12 -36.15 10.91
CA GLN A 195 -10.93 -36.13 11.77
C GLN A 195 -11.28 -35.39 13.05
N THR A 196 -11.39 -36.14 14.14
CA THR A 196 -11.43 -35.64 15.51
C THR A 196 -10.05 -35.14 15.91
N SER A 197 -9.88 -33.83 16.05
CA SER A 197 -8.75 -33.25 16.76
C SER A 197 -9.19 -31.99 17.52
N SER A 198 -9.48 -32.20 18.81
CA SER A 198 -9.22 -31.28 19.94
C SER A 198 -9.33 -29.77 19.67
N ASP A 199 -10.56 -29.26 19.73
CA ASP A 199 -10.88 -27.83 19.76
C ASP A 199 -10.84 -27.29 21.22
N GLU A 200 -9.71 -27.50 21.92
CA GLU A 200 -9.50 -27.00 23.29
C GLU A 200 -8.45 -25.87 23.38
N THR A 201 -7.84 -25.47 22.26
CA THR A 201 -6.72 -24.52 22.26
C THR A 201 -7.11 -23.08 21.91
N THR A 202 -8.28 -22.85 21.31
CA THR A 202 -8.76 -21.52 20.90
C THR A 202 -9.37 -20.71 22.04
N LEU A 203 -9.79 -21.35 23.14
CA LEU A 203 -10.39 -20.67 24.31
C LEU A 203 -9.39 -20.20 25.37
N ARG A 204 -8.10 -20.55 25.26
CA ARG A 204 -7.08 -20.17 26.26
C ARG A 204 -6.54 -18.74 26.11
N ASP A 205 -6.79 -18.07 25.00
CA ASP A 205 -6.23 -16.74 24.70
C ASP A 205 -7.01 -15.56 25.30
N ILE A 206 -8.16 -15.80 25.93
CA ILE A 206 -9.04 -14.73 26.47
C ILE A 206 -8.87 -14.53 27.99
N LEU A 207 -8.11 -15.40 28.67
CA LEU A 207 -7.94 -15.33 30.12
C LEU A 207 -6.56 -14.76 30.46
N PRO A 208 -6.47 -13.72 31.32
CA PRO A 208 -5.18 -13.21 31.78
C PRO A 208 -4.43 -14.30 32.58
N PRO A 209 -3.09 -14.33 32.50
CA PRO A 209 -2.30 -15.35 33.18
C PRO A 209 -2.55 -15.28 34.70
N SER A 210 -2.97 -16.39 35.30
CA SER A 210 -3.08 -16.52 36.75
C SER A 210 -1.69 -16.36 37.35
N GLY A 211 -1.46 -15.27 38.10
CA GLY A 211 -0.22 -15.04 38.81
C GLY A 211 0.08 -16.19 39.78
N GLN A 212 1.17 -16.91 39.53
CA GLN A 212 1.75 -17.80 40.52
C GLN A 212 2.90 -17.07 41.20
N HIS A 213 2.69 -16.83 42.49
CA HIS A 213 3.74 -16.52 43.46
C HIS A 213 4.71 -17.70 43.57
N ALA A 214 5.99 -17.43 43.39
CA ALA A 214 7.11 -18.05 44.11
C ALA A 214 8.33 -17.14 43.96
#